data_AF-A0AAD9MQH9-F1
#
_entry.id   AF-A0AAD9MQH9-F1
#
_cell.length_a   1.000
_cell.length_b   1.000
_cell.length_c   1.000
_cell.angle_alpha   90.00
_cell.angle_beta   90.00
_cell.angle_gamma   90.00
#
_symmetry.space_group_name_H-M   'P 1'
#
loop_
_entity.id
_entity.type
_entity.pdbx_description
1 polymer ?
#
loop_
_entity_poly.entity_id
_entity_poly.type
_entity_poly.pdbx_seq_one_letter_code
_entity_poly.pdbx_strand_id
1 'polypeptide(L)'
;GYWDYRSDKTEISFHISGPLTHIKVENCVEGTENCVTETVKVPHEARTKRETVRTVYDFMTTVALVDSKVKRLLFSFWMYDGDVLLMSHLTVVNINKDNITVIIAPLFGIIFAIIIIIIPIMLWRKG
;
A
#
# COMPACT_ATOMS: atom_id res chain seq x y z
N GLY A 1 -12.73 -18.80 30.69
CA GLY A 1 -11.68 -17.94 30.10
C GLY A 1 -12.20 -17.44 28.79
N TYR A 2 -12.46 -16.14 28.70
CA TYR A 2 -12.95 -15.49 27.48
C TYR A 2 -11.71 -15.11 26.66
N TRP A 3 -11.44 -15.83 25.56
CA TRP A 3 -10.32 -15.52 24.69
C TRP A 3 -10.70 -14.33 23.82
N ASP A 4 -10.04 -13.20 24.05
CA ASP A 4 -10.21 -11.98 23.29
C ASP A 4 -9.59 -12.14 21.90
N TYR A 5 -10.41 -12.53 20.93
CA TYR A 5 -10.02 -12.80 19.54
C TYR A 5 -9.67 -11.52 18.75
N ARG A 6 -9.67 -10.34 19.39
CA ARG A 6 -9.34 -9.06 18.73
C ARG A 6 -7.85 -8.75 18.65
N SER A 7 -6.99 -9.50 19.36
CA SER A 7 -5.56 -9.18 19.43
C SER A 7 -4.75 -9.54 18.18
N ASP A 8 -5.26 -10.41 17.28
CA ASP A 8 -4.44 -11.01 16.21
C ASP A 8 -4.64 -10.37 14.83
N LYS A 9 -5.29 -9.20 14.77
CA LYS A 9 -5.52 -8.47 13.52
C LYS A 9 -5.17 -7.01 13.71
N THR A 10 -4.72 -6.39 12.62
CA THR A 10 -4.48 -4.95 12.57
C THR A 10 -5.27 -4.33 11.44
N GLU A 11 -5.69 -3.10 11.66
CA GLU A 11 -6.41 -2.31 10.66
C GLU A 11 -5.41 -1.52 9.81
N ILE A 12 -5.55 -1.67 8.50
CA ILE A 12 -4.75 -0.98 7.50
C ILE A 12 -5.66 -0.09 6.66
N SER A 13 -5.38 1.21 6.70
CA SER A 13 -5.98 2.19 5.80
C SER A 13 -5.10 2.33 4.56
N PHE A 14 -5.70 2.13 3.39
CA PHE A 14 -5.07 2.28 2.09
C PHE A 14 -5.59 3.53 1.39
N HIS A 15 -4.66 4.41 1.02
CA HIS A 15 -4.93 5.54 0.13
C HIS A 15 -4.04 5.43 -1.12
N ILE A 16 -4.58 4.90 -2.21
CA ILE A 16 -3.84 4.48 -3.41
C ILE A 16 -4.45 5.14 -4.65
N SER A 17 -3.64 5.50 -5.66
CA SER A 17 -4.18 5.85 -6.99
C SER A 17 -3.56 5.05 -8.13
N GLY A 18 -4.39 4.70 -9.12
CA GLY A 18 -4.05 3.81 -10.23
C GLY A 18 -5.14 2.76 -10.49
N PRO A 19 -5.00 1.91 -11.53
CA PRO A 19 -5.78 0.68 -11.62
C PRO A 19 -5.26 -0.29 -10.55
N LEU A 20 -6.14 -0.88 -9.73
CA LEU A 20 -5.73 -1.79 -8.66
C LEU A 20 -6.85 -2.81 -8.47
N THR A 21 -6.50 -4.08 -8.42
CA THR A 21 -7.44 -5.20 -8.22
C THR A 21 -7.26 -5.85 -6.86
N HIS A 22 -6.02 -6.06 -6.44
CA HIS A 22 -5.70 -6.67 -5.18
C HIS A 22 -4.32 -6.26 -4.67
N ILE A 23 -4.13 -6.45 -3.37
CA ILE A 23 -2.89 -6.19 -2.66
C ILE A 23 -2.52 -7.47 -1.93
N LYS A 24 -1.31 -7.98 -2.13
CA LYS A 24 -0.74 -8.99 -1.25
C LYS A 24 -0.05 -8.26 -0.11
N VAL A 25 -0.37 -8.64 1.11
CA VAL A 25 0.21 -8.10 2.34
C VAL A 25 0.93 -9.26 3.01
N GLU A 26 2.22 -9.12 3.23
CA GLU A 26 2.97 -10.02 4.10
C GLU A 26 3.39 -9.26 5.34
N ASN A 27 3.28 -9.89 6.50
CA ASN A 27 3.94 -9.40 7.69
C ASN A 27 4.83 -10.45 8.31
N CYS A 28 6.01 -10.00 8.75
CA CYS A 28 7.03 -10.85 9.33
C CYS A 28 7.48 -10.29 10.67
N VAL A 29 7.88 -11.17 11.59
CA VAL A 29 8.61 -10.75 12.78
C VAL A 29 10.00 -10.30 12.36
N GLU A 30 10.36 -9.06 12.68
CA GLU A 30 11.64 -8.44 12.30
C GLU A 30 12.82 -9.32 12.73
N GLY A 31 13.69 -9.67 11.78
CA GLY A 31 14.87 -10.53 12.03
C GLY A 31 14.58 -12.04 12.07
N THR A 32 13.41 -12.49 11.64
CA THR A 32 13.05 -13.91 11.55
C THR A 32 12.44 -14.26 10.19
N GLU A 33 12.29 -15.56 9.91
CA GLU A 33 11.57 -16.09 8.74
C GLU A 33 10.07 -16.32 9.02
N ASN A 34 9.57 -15.95 10.20
CA ASN A 34 8.19 -16.15 10.56
C ASN A 34 7.32 -15.05 9.93
N CYS A 35 6.52 -15.44 8.93
CA CYS A 35 5.71 -14.54 8.14
C CYS A 35 4.30 -15.08 7.90
N VAL A 36 3.33 -14.18 7.76
CA VAL A 36 1.98 -14.48 7.26
C VAL A 36 1.70 -13.62 6.05
N THR A 37 1.15 -14.23 5.00
CA THR A 37 0.74 -13.54 3.77
C THR A 37 -0.77 -13.59 3.61
N GLU A 38 -1.38 -12.46 3.30
CA GLU A 38 -2.80 -12.30 3.05
C GLU A 38 -3.03 -11.57 1.72
N THR A 39 -4.11 -11.90 1.01
CA THR A 39 -4.51 -11.19 -0.21
C THR A 39 -5.77 -10.37 0.03
N VAL A 40 -5.62 -9.06 -0.01
CA VAL A 40 -6.69 -8.08 0.14
C VAL A 40 -7.23 -7.74 -1.25
N LYS A 41 -8.50 -8.06 -1.51
CA LYS A 41 -9.19 -7.63 -2.72
C LYS A 41 -9.63 -6.18 -2.55
N VAL A 42 -9.43 -5.36 -3.59
CA VAL A 42 -9.87 -3.96 -3.55
C VAL A 42 -11.41 -3.92 -3.67
N PRO A 43 -12.12 -3.31 -2.70
CA PRO A 43 -13.57 -3.20 -2.77
C PRO A 43 -13.99 -2.37 -4.00
N HIS A 44 -14.98 -2.85 -4.76
CA HIS A 44 -15.46 -2.12 -5.94
C HIS A 44 -16.04 -0.75 -5.59
N GLU A 45 -16.65 -0.63 -4.41
CA GLU A 45 -17.29 0.58 -3.88
C GLU A 45 -16.27 1.64 -3.40
N ALA A 46 -15.04 1.23 -3.07
CA ALA A 46 -13.96 2.13 -2.69
C ALA A 46 -13.39 2.94 -3.87
N ARG A 47 -13.90 2.69 -5.07
CA ARG A 47 -13.45 3.32 -6.31
C ARG A 47 -14.05 4.72 -6.47
N THR A 48 -13.28 5.74 -6.15
CA THR A 48 -13.65 7.12 -6.50
C THR A 48 -13.04 7.49 -7.86
N LYS A 49 -13.89 7.67 -8.90
CA LYS A 49 -13.47 8.28 -10.16
C LYS A 49 -13.42 9.80 -9.97
N ARG A 50 -12.23 10.42 -10.01
CA ARG A 50 -12.10 11.87 -10.09
C ARG A 50 -11.96 12.27 -11.56
N GLU A 51 -12.73 13.28 -11.99
CA GLU A 51 -12.88 13.69 -13.40
C GLU A 51 -11.57 14.11 -14.10
N THR A 52 -10.52 14.41 -13.35
CA THR A 52 -9.24 14.90 -13.88
C THR A 52 -8.02 14.08 -13.50
N VAL A 53 -8.16 13.06 -12.64
CA VAL A 53 -7.01 12.29 -12.12
C VAL A 53 -7.42 10.83 -11.91
N ARG A 54 -6.54 9.92 -12.33
CA ARG A 54 -6.54 8.45 -12.15
C ARG A 54 -7.41 7.97 -10.98
N THR A 55 -8.10 6.84 -11.17
CA THR A 55 -8.87 6.12 -10.13
C THR A 55 -8.15 6.15 -8.78
N VAL A 56 -8.83 6.65 -7.75
CA VAL A 56 -8.32 6.66 -6.37
C VAL A 56 -9.12 5.64 -5.56
N TYR A 57 -8.39 4.84 -4.77
CA TYR A 57 -8.94 3.89 -3.81
C TYR A 57 -8.62 4.39 -2.41
N ASP A 58 -9.67 4.59 -1.63
CA ASP A 58 -9.59 4.92 -0.22
C ASP A 58 -10.44 3.91 0.54
N PHE A 59 -9.79 2.98 1.24
CA PHE A 59 -10.48 1.94 1.98
C PHE A 59 -9.66 1.43 3.14
N MET A 60 -10.36 0.73 4.02
CA MET A 60 -9.80 0.15 5.22
C MET A 60 -10.04 -1.35 5.19
N THR A 61 -9.06 -2.12 5.65
CA THR A 61 -9.18 -3.57 5.80
C THR A 61 -8.50 -4.01 7.08
N THR A 62 -8.89 -5.17 7.59
CA THR A 62 -8.13 -5.85 8.64
C THR A 62 -7.26 -6.93 8.02
N VAL A 63 -6.04 -7.08 8.49
CA VAL A 63 -5.14 -8.19 8.12
C VAL A 63 -4.67 -8.93 9.37
N ALA A 64 -4.41 -10.22 9.24
CA ALA A 64 -3.86 -11.02 10.34
C ALA A 64 -2.44 -10.57 10.69
N LEU A 65 -2.11 -10.61 11.98
CA LEU A 65 -0.76 -10.43 12.51
C LEU A 65 -0.07 -11.78 12.65
N VAL A 66 1.16 -11.90 12.15
CA VAL A 66 1.98 -13.11 12.37
C VAL A 66 2.25 -13.37 13.86
N ASP A 67 2.44 -12.32 14.64
CA ASP A 67 2.50 -12.37 16.09
C ASP A 67 2.02 -11.02 16.65
N SER A 68 0.96 -11.04 17.44
CA SER A 68 0.40 -9.85 18.08
C SER A 68 1.18 -9.38 19.30
N LYS A 69 2.11 -10.20 19.81
CA LYS A 69 2.89 -9.93 21.03
C LYS A 69 4.23 -9.26 20.73
N VAL A 70 4.67 -9.25 19.48
CA VAL A 70 5.94 -8.60 19.12
C VAL A 70 5.76 -7.10 18.98
N LYS A 71 6.80 -6.35 19.35
CA LYS A 71 6.75 -4.88 19.31
C LYS A 71 6.87 -4.33 17.90
N ARG A 72 7.50 -5.07 16.98
CA ARG A 72 7.78 -4.62 15.61
C ARG A 72 7.52 -5.72 14.62
N LEU A 73 6.80 -5.37 13.56
CA LEU A 73 6.57 -6.21 12.40
C LEU A 73 7.03 -5.48 11.14
N LEU A 74 7.59 -6.25 10.24
CA LEU A 74 7.90 -5.81 8.89
C LEU A 74 6.69 -6.12 8.01
N PHE A 75 6.08 -5.10 7.42
CA PHE A 75 5.00 -5.27 6.44
C PHE A 75 5.53 -5.04 5.03
N SER A 76 5.24 -5.99 4.14
CA SER A 76 5.51 -5.92 2.71
C SER A 76 4.18 -5.91 1.96
N PHE A 77 4.00 -4.95 1.07
CA PHE A 77 2.80 -4.76 0.27
C PHE A 77 3.16 -4.90 -1.21
N TRP A 78 2.46 -5.76 -1.94
CA TRP A 78 2.56 -5.88 -3.39
C TRP A 78 1.21 -5.59 -4.03
N MET A 79 1.16 -4.61 -4.92
CA MET A 79 -0.06 -4.10 -5.53
C MET A 79 -0.18 -4.59 -6.96
N TYR A 80 -1.34 -5.15 -7.30
CA TYR A 80 -1.57 -5.78 -8.59
C TYR A 80 -2.80 -5.25 -9.33
N ASP A 81 -2.70 -5.16 -10.65
CA ASP A 81 -3.83 -5.05 -11.58
C ASP A 81 -3.93 -6.33 -12.41
N GLY A 82 -4.90 -7.19 -12.08
CA GLY A 82 -4.89 -8.57 -12.54
C GLY A 82 -3.63 -9.28 -12.04
N ASP A 83 -2.85 -9.84 -12.96
CA ASP A 83 -1.58 -10.51 -12.65
C ASP A 83 -0.35 -9.58 -12.73
N VAL A 84 -0.55 -8.31 -13.11
CA VAL A 84 0.54 -7.35 -13.30
C VAL A 84 0.90 -6.71 -11.97
N LEU A 85 2.13 -6.94 -11.49
CA LEU A 85 2.69 -6.21 -10.35
C LEU A 85 2.93 -4.75 -10.76
N LEU A 86 2.23 -3.83 -10.11
CA LEU A 86 2.37 -2.40 -10.37
C LEU A 86 3.44 -1.77 -9.49
N MET A 87 3.47 -2.14 -8.21
CA MET A 87 4.39 -1.58 -7.24
C MET A 87 4.51 -2.51 -6.02
N SER A 88 5.63 -2.41 -5.32
CA SER A 88 5.81 -2.96 -3.98
C SER A 88 6.21 -1.87 -3.00
N HIS A 89 5.76 -1.97 -1.75
CA HIS A 89 6.11 -1.07 -0.66
C HIS A 89 6.44 -1.87 0.58
N LEU A 90 7.42 -1.44 1.36
CA LEU A 90 7.81 -2.10 2.60
C LEU A 90 7.84 -1.06 3.72
N THR A 91 7.26 -1.42 4.87
CA THR A 91 7.17 -0.53 6.02
C THR A 91 7.35 -1.32 7.32
N VAL A 92 8.08 -0.75 8.27
CA VAL A 92 8.22 -1.33 9.62
C VAL A 92 7.18 -0.69 10.52
N VAL A 93 6.32 -1.50 11.10
CA VAL A 93 5.23 -1.07 11.97
C VAL A 93 5.53 -1.46 13.40
N ASN A 94 5.35 -0.51 14.31
CA ASN A 94 5.33 -0.78 15.74
C ASN A 94 3.89 -1.07 16.16
N ILE A 95 3.60 -2.30 16.63
CA ILE A 95 2.22 -2.75 16.93
C ILE A 95 1.58 -1.91 18.06
N ASN A 96 2.38 -1.19 18.86
CA ASN A 96 1.86 -0.27 19.87
C ASN A 96 1.11 0.96 19.30
N LYS A 97 1.01 1.12 17.96
CA LYS A 97 0.17 2.12 17.31
C LYS A 97 -1.07 1.43 16.75
N ASP A 98 -2.24 1.85 17.25
CA ASP A 98 -3.51 1.16 17.01
C ASP A 98 -3.96 1.10 15.54
N ASN A 99 -3.40 1.91 14.62
CA ASN A 99 -3.77 1.89 13.19
C ASN A 99 -2.56 2.10 12.28
N ILE A 100 -2.51 1.31 11.19
CA ILE A 100 -1.49 1.43 10.13
C ILE A 100 -2.11 2.19 8.95
N THR A 101 -1.53 3.33 8.59
CA THR A 101 -1.94 4.07 7.38
C THR A 101 -0.87 3.92 6.30
N VAL A 102 -1.26 3.41 5.14
CA VAL A 102 -0.42 3.23 3.95
C VAL A 102 -0.89 4.22 2.89
N ILE A 103 -0.09 5.27 2.67
CA ILE A 103 -0.35 6.30 1.65
C ILE A 103 0.56 6.03 0.46
N ILE A 104 -0.04 5.74 -0.69
CA ILE A 104 0.66 5.43 -1.92
C ILE A 104 0.19 6.37 -3.01
N ALA A 105 0.97 7.44 -3.19
CA ALA A 105 0.87 8.30 -4.35
C ALA A 105 1.85 7.80 -5.42
N PRO A 106 1.39 7.45 -6.63
CA PRO A 106 2.28 7.18 -7.74
C PRO A 106 3.13 8.42 -8.01
N LEU A 107 4.44 8.31 -7.76
CA LEU A 107 5.47 9.31 -8.12
C LEU A 107 5.47 9.67 -9.63
N PHE A 108 4.70 8.93 -10.44
CA PHE A 108 4.43 9.24 -11.83
C PHE A 108 3.96 10.68 -12.06
N GLY A 109 3.27 11.33 -11.13
CA GLY A 109 2.91 12.75 -11.28
C GLY A 109 4.13 13.69 -11.33
N ILE A 110 5.11 13.46 -10.45
CA ILE A 110 6.31 14.32 -10.35
C ILE A 110 7.27 14.01 -11.49
N ILE A 111 7.54 12.73 -11.77
CA ILE A 111 8.46 12.35 -12.85
C ILE A 111 7.91 12.78 -14.21
N PHE A 112 6.60 12.63 -14.47
CA PHE A 112 5.99 13.06 -15.73
C PHE A 112 5.93 14.59 -15.87
N ALA A 113 5.69 15.32 -14.76
CA ALA A 113 5.78 16.78 -14.76
C ALA A 113 7.22 17.27 -15.02
N ILE A 114 8.22 16.63 -14.41
CA ILE A 114 9.64 16.92 -14.67
C ILE A 114 9.98 16.64 -16.14
N ILE A 115 9.54 15.51 -16.70
CA ILE A 115 9.77 15.17 -18.12
C ILE A 115 9.11 16.20 -19.05
N ILE A 116 7.86 16.59 -18.78
CA ILE A 116 7.14 17.60 -19.56
C ILE A 116 7.78 18.99 -19.45
N ILE A 117 8.41 19.35 -18.34
CA ILE A 117 9.05 20.66 -18.16
C ILE A 117 10.48 20.65 -18.72
N ILE A 118 11.28 19.62 -18.43
CA ILE A 118 12.70 19.56 -18.79
C ILE A 118 12.90 19.30 -20.28
N ILE A 119 12.12 18.41 -20.91
CA ILE A 119 12.28 18.10 -22.34
C ILE A 119 12.14 19.35 -23.24
N PRO A 120 11.09 20.20 -23.09
CA PRO A 120 11.00 21.44 -23.86
C PRO A 120 12.13 22.43 -23.54
N ILE A 121 12.57 22.54 -22.28
CA ILE A 121 13.70 23.42 -21.91
C ILE A 121 15.00 22.94 -22.59
N MET A 122 15.24 21.63 -22.63
CA MET A 122 16.41 21.06 -23.29
C MET A 122 16.35 21.19 -24.83
N LEU A 123 15.17 21.05 -25.42
CA LEU A 123 14.94 21.28 -26.86
C LEU A 123 15.15 22.76 -27.22
N TRP A 124 14.69 23.69 -26.38
CA TRP A 124 14.82 25.13 -26.63
C TRP A 124 16.25 25.65 -26.47
N ARG A 125 17.08 24.99 -25.65
CA ARG A 125 18.52 25.33 -25.51
C ARG A 125 19.43 24.76 -26.61
N LYS A 126 18.92 23.87 -27.48
CA LYS A 126 19.69 23.22 -28.55
C LYS A 126 19.42 23.77 -29.95
N GLY A 127 18.53 24.75 -30.10
CA GLY A 127 18.33 25.54 -31.32
C GLY A 127 18.87 26.95 -31.14
#